data_AF-A0A4Z0B9Y4-F1
#
_entry.id   AF-A0A4Z0B9Y4-F1
#
_cell.length_a   1.000
_cell.length_b   1.000
_cell.length_c   1.000
_cell.angle_alpha   90.00
_cell.angle_beta   90.00
_cell.angle_gamma   90.00
#
_symmetry.space_group_name_H-M   'P 1'
#
loop_
_entity.id
_entity.type
_entity.pdbx_description
1 polymer ?
#
loop_
_entity_poly.entity_id
_entity_poly.type
_entity_poly.pdbx_seq_one_letter_code
_entity_poly.pdbx_strand_id
1 'polypeptide(L)'
;MFIEDHDELIARKYFKFANGVGLTAIGLAATAIRFEHPEPIAWFFLTVISIWVFWNGADYRKIVVSYLRRYPGVLNTVKLALRVGIFMLGVTLLSGIALKHITLESIYAALGFL
;
A
#
# COMPACT_ATOMS: atom_id res chain seq x y z
N MET A 1 -9.73 33.48 1.88
CA MET A 1 -10.13 32.06 1.96
C MET A 1 -10.00 31.44 0.57
N PHE A 2 -8.78 31.08 0.13
CA PHE A 2 -8.49 30.51 -1.21
C PHE A 2 -7.16 29.71 -1.22
N ILE A 3 -6.85 28.97 -0.15
CA ILE A 3 -5.71 28.01 -0.09
C ILE A 3 -6.23 26.57 0.09
N GLU A 4 -7.55 26.37 0.11
CA GLU A 4 -8.17 25.04 0.31
C GLU A 4 -8.04 24.12 -0.91
N ASP A 5 -8.06 24.66 -2.13
CA ASP A 5 -8.19 23.83 -3.34
C ASP A 5 -6.87 23.16 -3.74
N HIS A 6 -5.74 23.87 -3.60
CA HIS A 6 -4.45 23.38 -4.07
C HIS A 6 -3.92 22.21 -3.22
N ASP A 7 -4.04 22.27 -1.90
CA ASP A 7 -3.62 21.21 -0.98
C ASP A 7 -4.48 19.94 -1.16
N GLU A 8 -5.78 20.12 -1.38
CA GLU A 8 -6.70 18.98 -1.54
C GLU A 8 -6.50 18.27 -2.88
N LEU A 9 -6.24 19.03 -3.96
CA LEU A 9 -5.86 18.48 -5.26
C LEU A 9 -4.58 17.65 -5.19
N ILE A 10 -3.58 18.14 -4.45
CA ILE A 10 -2.31 17.43 -4.26
C ILE A 10 -2.54 16.16 -3.42
N ALA A 11 -3.32 16.21 -2.35
CA ALA A 11 -3.66 15.04 -1.54
C ALA A 11 -4.41 13.97 -2.35
N ARG A 12 -5.33 14.35 -3.23
CA ARG A 12 -6.02 13.40 -4.14
C ARG A 12 -5.05 12.73 -5.10
N LYS A 13 -4.11 13.48 -5.69
CA LYS A 13 -3.05 12.91 -6.55
C LYS A 13 -2.21 11.89 -5.78
N TYR A 14 -1.86 12.19 -4.53
CA TYR A 14 -1.15 11.24 -3.67
C TYR A 14 -1.93 9.96 -3.41
N PHE A 15 -3.19 10.05 -2.97
CA PHE A 15 -3.99 8.84 -2.71
C PHE A 15 -4.17 7.99 -3.97
N LYS A 16 -4.34 8.64 -5.13
CA LYS A 16 -4.40 7.95 -6.43
C LYS A 16 -3.08 7.24 -6.75
N PHE A 17 -1.95 7.91 -6.56
CA PHE A 17 -0.62 7.31 -6.73
C PHE A 17 -0.43 6.11 -5.81
N ALA A 18 -0.64 6.29 -4.51
CA ALA A 18 -0.44 5.25 -3.51
C ALA A 18 -1.36 4.04 -3.73
N ASN A 19 -2.65 4.25 -4.02
CA ASN A 19 -3.54 3.15 -4.36
C ASN A 19 -3.19 2.49 -5.71
N GLY A 20 -2.63 3.23 -6.66
CA GLY A 20 -2.09 2.67 -7.90
C GLY A 20 -0.93 1.71 -7.63
N VAL A 21 0.04 2.15 -6.81
CA VAL A 21 1.14 1.29 -6.34
C VAL A 21 0.61 0.09 -5.55
N GLY A 22 -0.41 0.31 -4.72
CA GLY A 22 -1.10 -0.75 -3.99
C GLY A 22 -1.71 -1.81 -4.90
N LEU A 23 -2.40 -1.39 -5.97
CA LEU A 23 -2.97 -2.31 -6.94
C LEU A 23 -1.88 -3.11 -7.68
N THR A 24 -0.77 -2.45 -8.04
CA THR A 24 0.41 -3.14 -8.58
C THR A 24 0.95 -4.17 -7.58
N ALA A 25 1.05 -3.81 -6.30
CA ALA A 25 1.51 -4.72 -5.25
C ALA A 25 0.60 -5.94 -5.08
N ILE A 26 -0.73 -5.76 -5.18
CA ILE A 26 -1.70 -6.87 -5.17
C ILE A 26 -1.47 -7.79 -6.37
N GLY A 27 -1.30 -7.25 -7.57
CA GLY A 27 -1.03 -8.05 -8.76
C GLY A 27 0.29 -8.82 -8.66
N LEU A 28 1.33 -8.19 -8.10
CA LEU A 28 2.62 -8.83 -7.85
C LEU A 28 2.51 -9.93 -6.79
N ALA A 29 1.73 -9.73 -5.72
CA ALA A 29 1.45 -10.76 -4.72
C ALA A 29 0.72 -11.97 -5.32
N ALA A 30 -0.33 -11.72 -6.11
CA ALA A 30 -1.08 -12.78 -6.81
C ALA A 30 -0.22 -13.56 -7.81
N THR A 31 0.82 -12.93 -8.36
CA THR A 31 1.78 -13.60 -9.25
C THR A 31 2.84 -14.36 -8.46
N ALA A 32 3.42 -13.73 -7.43
CA ALA A 32 4.49 -14.27 -6.60
C ALA A 32 4.08 -15.59 -5.93
N ILE A 33 2.84 -15.68 -5.44
CA ILE A 33 2.34 -16.87 -4.74
C ILE A 33 2.28 -18.14 -5.59
N ARG A 34 2.34 -18.03 -6.93
CA ARG A 34 2.26 -19.16 -7.85
C ARG A 34 3.62 -19.82 -8.14
N PHE A 35 4.73 -19.21 -7.72
CA PHE A 35 6.06 -19.77 -7.89
C PHE A 35 6.34 -20.86 -6.85
N GLU A 36 7.26 -21.76 -7.16
CA GLU A 36 7.70 -22.84 -6.25
C GLU A 36 8.27 -22.29 -4.92
N HIS A 37 8.97 -21.15 -5.00
CA HIS A 37 9.50 -20.42 -3.85
C HIS A 37 9.00 -18.96 -3.88
N PRO A 38 7.80 -18.70 -3.34
CA PRO A 38 7.15 -17.39 -3.44
C PRO A 38 7.83 -16.32 -2.55
N GLU A 39 8.55 -16.72 -1.51
CA GLU A 39 9.15 -15.81 -0.52
C GLU A 39 10.23 -14.89 -1.10
N PRO A 40 11.28 -15.38 -1.78
CA PRO A 40 12.33 -14.53 -2.33
C PRO A 40 11.77 -13.55 -3.39
N ILE A 41 10.77 -13.98 -4.15
CA ILE A 41 10.11 -13.13 -5.16
C ILE A 41 9.29 -12.03 -4.50
N ALA A 42 8.56 -12.36 -3.42
CA ALA A 42 7.84 -11.36 -2.65
C ALA A 42 8.78 -10.35 -1.98
N TRP A 43 9.93 -10.78 -1.43
CA TRP A 43 10.97 -9.89 -0.92
C TRP A 43 11.53 -8.95 -1.99
N PHE A 44 11.78 -9.49 -3.19
CA PHE A 44 12.23 -8.69 -4.32
C PHE A 44 11.20 -7.62 -4.69
N PHE A 45 9.93 -7.98 -4.86
CA PHE A 45 8.87 -7.02 -5.19
C PHE A 45 8.63 -6.00 -4.08
N LEU A 46 8.69 -6.39 -2.80
CA LEU A 46 8.65 -5.46 -1.67
C LEU A 46 9.76 -4.44 -1.74
N THR A 47 10.98 -4.87 -2.07
CA THR A 47 12.13 -3.99 -2.18
C THR A 47 11.93 -2.99 -3.32
N VAL A 48 11.51 -3.46 -4.50
CA VAL A 48 11.24 -2.60 -5.66
C VAL A 48 10.14 -1.59 -5.36
N ILE A 49 9.02 -2.02 -4.77
CA ILE A 49 7.92 -1.12 -4.38
C ILE A 49 8.39 -0.11 -3.34
N SER A 50 9.17 -0.55 -2.34
CA SER A 50 9.69 0.34 -1.29
C SER A 50 10.59 1.43 -1.87
N ILE A 51 11.49 1.07 -2.79
CA ILE A 51 12.34 2.04 -3.50
C ILE A 51 11.48 2.98 -4.34
N TRP A 52 10.50 2.45 -5.08
CA TRP A 52 9.64 3.25 -5.95
C TRP A 52 8.82 4.27 -5.16
N VAL A 53 8.24 3.83 -4.03
CA VAL A 53 7.50 4.69 -3.09
C VAL A 53 8.44 5.67 -2.42
N PHE A 54 9.66 5.29 -2.07
CA PHE A 54 10.62 6.20 -1.44
C PHE A 54 11.03 7.33 -2.39
N TRP A 55 11.37 7.01 -3.64
CA TRP A 55 11.73 8.00 -4.66
C TRP A 55 10.59 8.95 -5.02
N ASN A 56 9.37 8.44 -5.13
CA ASN A 56 8.22 9.28 -5.50
C ASN A 56 7.54 9.90 -4.27
N GLY A 57 7.71 9.33 -3.08
CA GLY A 57 7.01 9.67 -1.85
C GLY A 57 7.61 10.81 -1.04
N ALA A 58 8.87 11.18 -1.30
CA ALA A 58 9.57 12.23 -0.55
C ALA A 58 8.84 13.59 -0.61
N ASP A 59 8.34 13.97 -1.79
CA ASP A 59 7.56 15.18 -1.98
C ASP A 59 6.21 15.10 -1.25
N TYR A 60 5.58 13.92 -1.25
CA TYR A 60 4.28 13.70 -0.62
C TYR A 60 4.32 13.62 0.90
N ARG A 61 5.45 13.24 1.51
CA ARG A 61 5.60 13.22 2.97
C ARG A 61 5.37 14.60 3.58
N LYS A 62 5.81 15.67 2.91
CA LYS A 62 5.57 17.06 3.33
C LYS A 62 4.06 17.40 3.32
N ILE A 63 3.34 16.89 2.32
CA ILE A 63 1.90 17.13 2.14
C ILE A 63 1.08 16.35 3.18
N VAL A 64 1.41 15.09 3.46
CA VAL A 64 0.74 14.30 4.50
C VAL A 64 0.92 14.94 5.88
N VAL A 65 2.12 15.42 6.20
CA VAL A 65 2.38 16.14 7.46
C VAL A 65 1.59 17.45 7.54
N SER A 66 1.51 18.21 6.44
CA SER A 66 0.68 19.41 6.35
C SER A 66 -0.81 19.09 6.58
N TYR A 67 -1.32 18.06 5.90
CA TYR A 67 -2.72 17.65 5.99
C TYR A 67 -3.08 17.15 7.40
N LEU A 68 -2.22 16.35 8.03
CA LEU A 68 -2.40 15.87 9.41
C LEU A 68 -2.31 17.01 10.44
N ARG A 69 -1.45 18.02 10.21
CA ARG A 69 -1.42 19.23 11.05
C ARG A 69 -2.69 20.07 10.91
N ARG A 70 -3.27 20.12 9.72
CA ARG A 70 -4.49 20.90 9.42
C ARG A 70 -5.75 20.22 9.96
N TYR A 71 -5.74 18.90 10.07
CA TYR A 71 -6.86 18.09 10.56
C TYR A 71 -6.45 17.21 11.75
N PRO A 72 -6.08 17.81 12.90
CA PRO A 72 -5.64 17.05 14.07
C PRO A 72 -6.76 16.15 14.59
N GLY A 73 -6.46 14.86 14.78
CA GLY A 73 -7.40 13.89 15.35
C GLY A 73 -7.15 12.45 14.89
N VAL A 74 -7.32 11.50 15.81
CA VAL A 74 -7.16 10.06 15.54
C VAL A 74 -8.09 9.59 14.44
N LEU A 75 -9.35 10.06 14.44
CA LEU A 75 -10.34 9.77 13.39
C LEU A 75 -9.90 10.20 11.99
N ASN A 76 -9.24 11.35 11.87
CA ASN A 76 -8.76 11.84 10.57
C ASN A 76 -7.53 11.07 10.09
N THR A 77 -6.70 10.60 11.02
CA THR A 77 -5.59 9.69 10.72
C THR A 77 -6.12 8.33 10.23
N VAL A 78 -7.17 7.80 10.85
CA VAL A 78 -7.84 6.57 10.40
C VAL A 78 -8.48 6.76 9.02
N LYS A 79 -9.18 7.88 8.78
CA LYS A 79 -9.72 8.22 7.45
C LYS A 79 -8.62 8.32 6.40
N LEU A 80 -7.46 8.89 6.75
CA LEU A 80 -6.29 8.96 5.88
C LEU A 80 -5.77 7.56 5.54
N ALA A 81 -5.61 6.69 6.56
CA ALA A 81 -5.19 5.31 6.39
C ALA A 81 -6.15 4.52 5.48
N LEU A 82 -7.47 4.70 5.66
CA LEU A 82 -8.49 4.09 4.80
C LEU A 82 -8.39 4.57 3.34
N ARG A 83 -8.03 5.85 3.10
CA ARG A 83 -7.82 6.36 1.74
C ARG A 83 -6.64 5.73 1.03
N VAL A 84 -5.66 5.20 1.77
CA VAL A 84 -4.52 4.42 1.25
C VAL A 84 -4.69 2.91 1.50
N GLY A 85 -5.93 2.46 1.74
CA GLY A 85 -6.22 1.07 2.10
C GLY A 85 -5.74 0.05 1.07
N ILE A 86 -5.79 0.37 -0.23
CA ILE A 86 -5.33 -0.52 -1.29
C ILE A 86 -3.80 -0.68 -1.24
N PHE A 87 -3.08 0.40 -0.95
CA PHE A 87 -1.64 0.36 -0.71
C PHE A 87 -1.30 -0.54 0.48
N MET A 88 -1.99 -0.32 1.60
CA MET A 88 -1.79 -1.13 2.81
C MET A 88 -2.09 -2.61 2.56
N LEU A 89 -3.17 -2.92 1.85
CA LEU A 89 -3.52 -4.30 1.49
C LEU A 89 -2.44 -4.95 0.61
N GLY A 90 -1.98 -4.28 -0.45
CA GLY A 90 -0.97 -4.82 -1.35
C GLY A 90 0.38 -5.08 -0.64
N VAL A 91 0.82 -4.13 0.19
CA VAL A 91 2.04 -4.30 1.00
C VAL A 91 1.88 -5.42 2.02
N THR A 92 0.71 -5.53 2.67
CA THR A 92 0.43 -6.58 3.65
C THR A 92 0.44 -7.96 3.00
N LEU A 93 -0.16 -8.12 1.81
CA LEU A 93 -0.16 -9.38 1.07
C LEU A 93 1.27 -9.80 0.70
N LEU A 94 2.05 -8.88 0.11
CA LEU A 94 3.44 -9.16 -0.24
C LEU A 94 4.27 -9.51 1.01
N SER A 95 4.09 -8.79 2.11
CA SER A 95 4.79 -9.06 3.38
C SER A 95 4.40 -10.41 3.96
N GLY A 96 3.11 -10.76 3.90
CA GLY A 96 2.62 -12.06 4.34
C GLY A 96 3.20 -13.22 3.54
N ILE A 97 3.33 -13.06 2.21
CA ILE A 97 3.98 -14.05 1.35
C ILE A 97 5.48 -14.13 1.66
N ALA A 98 6.15 -12.97 1.77
CA ALA A 98 7.59 -12.89 2.05
C ALA A 98 7.98 -13.53 3.40
N LEU A 99 7.08 -13.48 4.39
CA LEU A 99 7.26 -14.06 5.73
C LEU A 99 6.70 -15.49 5.88
N LYS A 100 6.23 -16.13 4.80
CA LYS A 100 5.54 -17.44 4.81
C LYS A 100 4.25 -17.49 5.64
N HIS A 101 3.66 -16.35 5.97
CA HIS A 101 2.34 -16.30 6.63
C HIS A 101 1.20 -16.52 5.64
N ILE A 102 1.41 -16.23 4.36
CA ILE A 102 0.45 -16.44 3.28
C ILE A 102 1.04 -17.43 2.28
N THR A 103 0.47 -18.63 2.23
CA THR A 103 0.77 -19.67 1.25
C THR A 103 -0.46 -19.98 0.41
N LEU A 104 -0.25 -20.59 -0.76
CA LEU A 104 -1.35 -21.02 -1.61
C LEU A 104 -2.32 -21.95 -0.86
N GLU A 105 -1.78 -22.89 -0.06
CA GLU A 105 -2.53 -23.79 0.80
C GLU A 105 -3.38 -23.05 1.84
N SER A 106 -2.82 -22.03 2.50
CA SER A 106 -3.56 -21.23 3.49
C SER A 106 -4.76 -20.51 2.88
N ILE A 107 -4.65 -20.07 1.61
CA ILE A 107 -5.75 -19.43 0.88
C ILE A 107 -6.82 -20.46 0.54
N TYR A 108 -6.43 -21.64 0.05
CA TYR A 108 -7.39 -22.70 -0.26
C TYR A 108 -8.13 -23.21 0.98
N ALA A 109 -7.42 -23.37 2.10
CA ALA A 109 -8.02 -23.74 3.38
C ALA A 109 -9.03 -22.67 3.85
N ALA A 110 -8.68 -21.38 3.75
CA ALA A 110 -9.58 -20.29 4.13
C ALA A 110 -10.83 -20.18 3.25
N LEU A 111 -10.73 -20.60 1.98
CA LEU A 111 -11.85 -20.60 1.03
C LEU A 111 -12.65 -21.91 1.02
N GLY A 112 -12.27 -22.91 1.81
CA GLY A 112 -12.96 -24.20 1.90
C GLY A 112 -12.76 -25.10 0.67
N PHE A 113 -11.66 -24.93 -0.06
CA PHE A 113 -11.28 -25.78 -1.20
C PHE A 113 -10.33 -26.92 -0.81
N LEU A 114 -10.10 -27.14 0.49
CA LEU A 114 -9.15 -28.10 1.06
C LEU A 114 -9.86 -29.02 2.06
#